data_AF-A0A060CM55-F1
#
_entry.id   AF-A0A060CM55-F1
#
_cell.length_a   1.000
_cell.length_b   1.000
_cell.length_c   1.000
_cell.angle_alpha   90.00
_cell.angle_beta   90.00
_cell.angle_gamma   90.00
#
_symmetry.space_group_name_H-M   'P 1'
#
loop_
_entity.id
_entity.type
_entity.pdbx_description
1 polymer ?
#
loop_
_entity_poly.entity_id
_entity_poly.type
_entity_poly.pdbx_seq_one_letter_code
_entity_poly.pdbx_strand_id
1 'polypeptide(L)'
;MDEVIDPIITIKVIGSQWYWSYEYSDNLDFSDEPLIFDSYMIQDSDLEIGQFRLLEVDNRVVVPVNSHIRVLITASDVLHSWAIPSLGIKLDACPGRLNQTSMFIKREGVFYG
;
A
#
# COMPACT_ATOMS: atom_id res chain seq x y z
N MET A 1 -7.17 -5.51 20.84
CA MET A 1 -6.04 -5.65 19.90
C MET A 1 -6.41 -6.83 19.05
N ASP A 2 -6.82 -6.59 17.81
CA ASP A 2 -7.30 -7.65 16.93
C ASP A 2 -6.18 -8.65 16.68
N GLU A 3 -6.53 -9.94 16.63
CA GLU A 3 -5.58 -11.05 16.48
C GLU A 3 -4.78 -10.90 15.20
N VAL A 4 -3.46 -10.79 15.33
CA VAL A 4 -2.55 -10.80 14.19
C VAL A 4 -2.30 -12.26 13.84
N ILE A 5 -3.16 -12.78 12.98
CA ILE A 5 -2.96 -14.08 12.32
C ILE A 5 -1.66 -13.98 11.52
N ASP A 6 -0.84 -15.03 11.59
CA ASP A 6 0.49 -15.15 10.99
C ASP A 6 0.49 -14.67 9.52
N PRO A 7 0.99 -13.45 9.24
CA PRO A 7 0.91 -12.88 7.91
C PRO A 7 2.00 -13.46 7.03
N ILE A 8 1.65 -13.81 5.79
CA ILE A 8 2.63 -14.33 4.83
C ILE A 8 3.50 -13.22 4.25
N ILE A 9 3.00 -11.98 4.29
CA ILE A 9 3.71 -10.81 3.80
C ILE A 9 3.38 -9.57 4.65
N THR A 10 4.38 -8.74 4.89
CA THR A 10 4.32 -7.43 5.54
C THR A 10 4.69 -6.36 4.52
N ILE A 11 3.82 -5.37 4.38
CA ILE A 11 4.03 -4.22 3.52
C ILE A 11 4.03 -2.97 4.39
N LYS A 12 5.06 -2.16 4.24
CA LYS A 12 5.16 -0.87 4.87
C LYS A 12 4.80 0.22 3.87
N VAL A 13 3.89 1.08 4.29
CA VAL A 13 3.30 2.18 3.53
C VAL A 13 3.75 3.48 4.17
N ILE A 14 4.39 4.33 3.39
CA ILE A 14 4.95 5.60 3.86
C ILE A 14 4.32 6.73 3.04
N GLY A 15 3.50 7.55 3.70
CA GLY A 15 2.96 8.77 3.10
C GLY A 15 4.00 9.87 3.06
N SER A 16 4.13 10.49 1.90
CA SER A 16 4.93 11.70 1.67
C SER A 16 4.06 12.71 0.92
N GLN A 17 4.46 13.97 0.86
CA GLN A 17 3.71 15.01 0.16
C GLN A 17 3.45 14.62 -1.30
N TRP A 18 2.21 14.21 -1.54
CA TRP A 18 1.61 13.87 -2.84
C TRP A 18 2.07 12.57 -3.50
N TYR A 19 2.63 11.63 -2.74
CA TYR A 19 2.92 10.28 -3.20
C TYR A 19 3.01 9.27 -2.05
N TRP A 20 2.98 7.98 -2.39
CA TRP A 20 3.16 6.89 -1.44
C TRP A 20 4.42 6.10 -1.78
N SER A 21 5.23 5.76 -0.78
CA SER A 21 6.28 4.75 -0.92
C SER A 21 5.83 3.44 -0.31
N TYR A 22 6.13 2.33 -0.99
CA TYR A 22 5.84 0.98 -0.54
C TYR A 22 7.14 0.21 -0.35
N GLU A 23 7.25 -0.50 0.77
CA GLU A 23 8.40 -1.33 1.14
C GLU A 23 7.89 -2.73 1.48
N TYR A 24 8.39 -3.74 0.74
CA TYR A 24 8.20 -5.15 1.04
C TYR A 24 9.41 -5.61 1.83
N SER A 25 9.23 -5.74 3.14
CA SER A 25 10.33 -5.95 4.09
C SER A 25 10.64 -7.42 4.37
N ASP A 26 9.80 -8.34 3.91
CA ASP A 26 10.04 -9.77 4.13
C ASP A 26 11.08 -10.27 3.13
N ASN A 27 11.92 -11.22 3.59
CA ASN A 27 12.93 -11.86 2.76
C ASN A 27 12.26 -12.46 1.52
N LEU A 28 12.43 -11.80 0.39
CA LEU A 28 12.06 -12.35 -0.90
C LEU A 28 13.10 -13.42 -1.21
N ASP A 29 12.66 -14.63 -1.57
CA ASP A 29 13.56 -15.76 -1.92
C ASP A 29 14.60 -15.41 -3.02
N PHE A 30 14.43 -14.27 -3.68
CA PHE A 30 15.22 -13.80 -4.82
C PHE A 30 16.11 -12.57 -4.50
N SER A 31 16.03 -11.98 -3.29
CA SER A 31 16.79 -10.79 -2.91
C SER A 31 16.89 -10.65 -1.39
N ASP A 32 18.12 -10.44 -0.89
CA ASP A 32 18.37 -10.08 0.52
C ASP A 32 18.00 -8.61 0.83
N GLU A 33 17.78 -7.79 -0.20
CA GLU A 33 17.37 -6.39 -0.05
C GLU A 33 15.84 -6.25 -0.17
N PRO A 34 15.23 -5.36 0.64
CA PRO A 34 13.80 -5.07 0.55
C PRO A 34 13.45 -4.43 -0.79
N LEU A 35 12.31 -4.83 -1.36
CA LEU A 35 11.76 -4.18 -2.55
C LEU A 35 11.10 -2.86 -2.12
N ILE A 36 11.61 -1.74 -2.63
CA ILE A 36 11.13 -0.40 -2.31
C ILE A 36 10.83 0.36 -3.61
N PHE A 37 9.69 1.01 -3.68
CA PHE A 37 9.35 1.92 -4.77
C PHE A 37 8.39 3.02 -4.35
N ASP A 38 8.37 4.10 -5.13
CA ASP A 38 7.42 5.19 -5.01
C ASP A 38 6.26 5.00 -6.01
N SER A 39 5.08 5.49 -5.63
CA SER A 39 3.84 5.43 -6.40
C SER A 39 3.28 6.84 -6.51
N TYR A 40 3.35 7.38 -7.73
CA TYR A 40 2.87 8.71 -8.10
C TYR A 40 1.63 8.59 -8.97
N MET A 41 0.71 9.54 -8.82
CA MET A 41 -0.44 9.66 -9.71
C MET A 41 0.04 9.97 -11.14
N ILE A 42 -0.49 9.23 -12.12
CA ILE A 42 -0.23 9.52 -13.53
C ILE A 42 -0.91 10.84 -13.90
N GLN A 43 -0.17 11.72 -14.58
CA GLN A 43 -0.71 13.02 -15.02
C GLN A 43 -1.71 12.84 -16.16
N ASP A 44 -2.69 13.74 -16.24
CA ASP A 44 -3.76 13.70 -17.25
C ASP A 44 -3.23 13.64 -18.70
N SER A 45 -2.05 14.21 -18.98
CA SER A 45 -1.41 14.17 -20.31
C SER A 45 -0.83 12.81 -20.68
N ASP A 46 -0.52 11.99 -19.67
CA ASP A 46 0.18 10.71 -19.82
C ASP A 46 -0.77 9.52 -19.68
N LEU A 47 -2.06 9.78 -19.43
CA LEU A 47 -3.08 8.74 -19.33
C LEU A 47 -3.37 8.10 -20.69
N GLU A 48 -3.40 6.77 -20.69
CA GLU A 48 -3.82 5.98 -21.84
C GLU A 48 -5.36 5.87 -21.92
N ILE A 49 -5.89 5.58 -23.11
CA ILE A 49 -7.33 5.38 -23.32
C ILE A 49 -7.82 4.21 -22.44
N GLY A 50 -8.77 4.51 -21.56
CA GLY A 50 -9.37 3.54 -20.63
C GLY A 50 -8.83 3.61 -19.20
N GLN A 51 -7.76 4.38 -18.96
CA GLN A 51 -7.24 4.65 -17.62
C GLN A 51 -8.12 5.66 -16.87
N PHE A 52 -8.15 5.52 -15.54
CA PHE A 52 -8.96 6.37 -14.68
C PHE A 52 -8.18 7.60 -14.21
N ARG A 53 -8.69 8.77 -14.60
CA ARG A 53 -8.18 10.08 -14.15
C ARG A 53 -8.21 10.17 -12.62
N LEU A 54 -7.13 10.67 -12.02
CA LEU A 54 -6.92 10.82 -10.57
C LEU A 54 -6.90 9.53 -9.74
N LEU A 55 -6.87 8.36 -10.37
CA LEU A 55 -6.82 7.06 -9.68
C LEU A 55 -5.65 6.19 -10.12
N GLU A 56 -5.20 6.34 -11.38
CA GLU A 56 -4.04 5.60 -11.84
C GLU A 56 -2.73 6.11 -11.25
N VAL A 57 -1.84 5.16 -10.99
CA VAL A 57 -0.49 5.38 -10.49
C VAL A 57 0.52 4.68 -11.40
N ASP A 58 1.75 5.19 -11.43
CA ASP A 58 2.86 4.62 -12.19
C ASP A 58 3.25 3.21 -11.68
N ASN A 59 3.31 3.04 -10.36
CA ASN A 59 3.65 1.78 -9.71
C ASN A 59 2.52 1.33 -8.76
N ARG A 60 1.93 0.17 -9.04
CA ARG A 60 0.88 -0.41 -8.19
C ARG A 60 1.47 -1.27 -7.09
N VAL A 61 0.89 -1.20 -5.89
CA VAL A 61 1.13 -2.19 -4.83
C VAL A 61 0.45 -3.50 -5.20
N VAL A 62 1.21 -4.60 -5.26
CA VAL A 62 0.74 -5.92 -5.68
C VAL A 62 0.88 -6.87 -4.51
N VAL A 63 -0.20 -7.59 -4.20
CA VAL A 63 -0.28 -8.45 -3.01
C VAL A 63 -0.99 -9.76 -3.34
N PRO A 64 -0.68 -10.86 -2.63
CA PRO A 64 -1.34 -12.14 -2.85
C PRO A 64 -2.80 -12.13 -2.34
N VAL A 65 -3.68 -12.83 -3.04
CA VAL A 65 -5.04 -13.12 -2.57
C VAL A 65 -5.06 -14.33 -1.64
N ASN A 66 -6.14 -14.47 -0.86
CA ASN A 66 -6.41 -15.59 0.06
C ASN A 66 -5.33 -15.79 1.14
N SER A 67 -4.66 -14.70 1.52
CA SER A 67 -3.58 -14.72 2.50
C SER A 67 -3.70 -13.55 3.46
N HIS A 68 -3.23 -13.76 4.69
CA HIS A 68 -3.09 -12.69 5.67
C HIS A 68 -1.89 -11.82 5.31
N ILE A 69 -2.15 -10.53 5.14
CA ILE A 69 -1.13 -9.52 4.86
C ILE A 69 -1.15 -8.52 6.00
N ARG A 70 0.02 -8.20 6.54
CA ARG A 70 0.19 -7.13 7.53
C ARG A 70 0.54 -5.83 6.79
N VAL A 71 -0.15 -4.74 7.14
CA VAL A 71 0.15 -3.41 6.60
C VAL A 71 0.62 -2.53 7.74
N LEU A 72 1.81 -1.97 7.61
CA LEU A 72 2.41 -1.01 8.53
C LEU A 72 2.36 0.37 7.89
N ILE A 73 1.75 1.36 8.54
CA ILE A 73 1.44 2.66 7.94
C ILE A 73 2.08 3.77 8.78
N THR A 74 2.84 4.65 8.13
CA THR A 74 3.49 5.83 8.71
C THR A 74 3.60 6.94 7.66
N ALA A 75 4.08 8.12 8.06
CA ALA A 75 4.42 9.20 7.14
C ALA A 75 5.86 9.69 7.35
N SER A 76 6.44 10.27 6.31
CA SER A 76 7.77 10.88 6.33
C SER A 76 7.72 12.37 6.72
N ASP A 77 6.59 13.05 6.49
CA ASP A 77 6.47 14.50 6.61
C ASP A 77 5.27 15.00 7.43
N VAL A 78 4.07 15.05 6.86
CA VAL A 78 2.82 15.53 7.45
C VAL A 78 1.85 14.36 7.65
N LEU A 79 0.66 14.66 8.17
CA LEU A 79 -0.39 13.65 8.27
C LEU A 79 -0.94 13.31 6.89
N HIS A 80 -1.02 12.01 6.62
CA HIS A 80 -1.77 11.44 5.48
C HIS A 80 -2.75 10.39 6.02
N SER A 81 -3.56 9.81 5.14
CA SER A 81 -4.45 8.71 5.51
C SER A 81 -4.49 7.72 4.37
N TRP A 82 -4.07 6.48 4.63
CA TRP A 82 -4.07 5.41 3.64
C TRP A 82 -5.41 4.70 3.70
N ALA A 83 -6.17 4.75 2.62
CA ALA A 83 -7.53 4.24 2.56
C ALA A 83 -7.75 3.42 1.29
N ILE A 84 -8.46 2.30 1.42
CA ILE A 84 -8.94 1.51 0.29
C ILE A 84 -10.38 1.09 0.65
N PRO A 85 -11.41 1.88 0.28
CA PRO A 85 -12.78 1.68 0.75
C PRO A 85 -13.35 0.30 0.43
N SER A 86 -13.03 -0.25 -0.74
CA SER A 86 -13.48 -1.59 -1.16
C SER A 86 -12.90 -2.72 -0.31
N LEU A 87 -11.80 -2.47 0.41
CA LEU A 87 -11.21 -3.40 1.37
C LEU A 87 -11.63 -3.08 2.82
N GLY A 88 -12.40 -2.01 3.04
CA GLY A 88 -12.81 -1.58 4.38
C GLY A 88 -11.66 -1.02 5.22
N ILE A 89 -10.57 -0.58 4.59
CA ILE A 89 -9.37 -0.09 5.29
C ILE A 89 -9.32 1.42 5.19
N LYS A 90 -9.08 2.08 6.34
CA LYS A 90 -8.67 3.47 6.44
C LYS A 90 -7.86 3.65 7.71
N LEU A 91 -6.61 4.04 7.59
CA LEU A 91 -5.73 4.26 8.73
C LEU A 91 -4.84 5.50 8.48
N ASP A 92 -4.68 6.31 9.50
CA ASP A 92 -3.85 7.51 9.40
C ASP A 92 -2.36 7.15 9.38
N ALA A 93 -1.63 7.86 8.52
CA ALA A 93 -0.18 7.84 8.41
C ALA A 93 0.36 9.05 9.16
N CYS A 94 0.96 8.79 10.33
CA CYS A 94 1.42 9.83 11.24
C CYS A 94 2.95 9.82 11.35
N PRO A 95 3.65 10.94 11.12
CA PRO A 95 5.10 11.00 11.33
C PRO A 95 5.47 10.61 12.76
N GLY A 96 6.45 9.72 12.89
CA GLY A 96 6.90 9.22 14.20
C GLY A 96 6.01 8.15 14.84
N ARG A 97 4.95 7.67 14.16
CA ARG A 97 4.09 6.57 14.65
C ARG A 97 3.86 5.53 13.56
N LEU A 98 4.18 4.28 13.88
CA LEU A 98 3.89 3.13 13.04
C LEU A 98 2.54 2.52 13.43
N ASN A 99 1.51 2.77 12.63
CA ASN A 99 0.21 2.11 12.78
C ASN A 99 0.23 0.75 12.06
N GLN A 100 -0.63 -0.17 12.50
CA GLN A 100 -0.73 -1.50 11.90
C GLN A 100 -2.20 -1.85 11.63
N THR A 101 -2.44 -2.48 10.49
CA THR A 101 -3.69 -3.19 10.19
C THR A 101 -3.39 -4.51 9.49
N SER A 102 -4.42 -5.34 9.30
CA SER A 102 -4.33 -6.56 8.51
C SER A 102 -5.32 -6.50 7.34
N MET A 103 -5.00 -7.18 6.26
CA MET A 103 -5.87 -7.32 5.10
C MET A 103 -5.93 -8.79 4.66
N PHE A 104 -7.11 -9.22 4.21
CA PHE A 104 -7.33 -10.52 3.60
C PHE A 104 -8.21 -10.34 2.36
N ILE A 105 -7.61 -10.43 1.18
CA ILE A 105 -8.31 -10.21 -0.09
C ILE A 105 -8.82 -11.54 -0.62
N LYS A 106 -10.15 -11.66 -0.82
CA LYS A 106 -10.79 -12.90 -1.29
C LYS A 106 -10.87 -13.07 -2.81
N ARG A 107 -10.60 -12.01 -3.57
CA ARG A 107 -10.72 -12.01 -5.04
C ARG A 107 -9.60 -11.22 -5.68
N GLU A 108 -9.13 -11.70 -6.82
CA GLU A 108 -8.18 -10.95 -7.66
C GLU A 108 -8.86 -9.71 -8.24
N GLY A 109 -8.06 -8.67 -8.51
CA GLY A 109 -8.53 -7.43 -9.10
C GLY A 109 -7.64 -6.23 -8.73
N VAL A 110 -8.07 -5.06 -9.17
CA VAL A 110 -7.45 -3.77 -8.83
C VAL A 110 -8.41 -3.00 -7.92
N PHE A 111 -7.89 -2.51 -6.80
CA PHE A 111 -8.65 -1.75 -5.82
C PHE A 111 -7.99 -0.38 -5.64
N TYR A 112 -8.79 0.68 -5.72
CA TYR A 112 -8.32 2.07 -5.63
C TYR A 112 -8.75 2.70 -4.31
N GLY A 113 -7.99 3.69 -3.84
CA GLY A 113 -8.33 4.52 -2.69
C GLY A 113 -7.25 5.55 -2.36
#